data_AF-A0A3D1P6U3-F1
#
_entry.id   AF-A0A3D1P6U3-F1
#
_cell.length_a   1.000
_cell.length_b   1.000
_cell.length_c   1.000
_cell.angle_alpha   90.00
_cell.angle_beta   90.00
_cell.angle_gamma   90.00
#
_symmetry.space_group_name_H-M   'P 1'
#
loop_
_entity.id
_entity.type
_entity.pdbx_description
1 polymer ?
#
loop_
_entity_poly.entity_id
_entity_poly.type
_entity_poly.pdbx_seq_one_letter_code
_entity_poly.pdbx_strand_id
1 'polypeptide(L)'
;MSLPTLGVGIGFRQPFRSELFLHQQQVDFLEIVAEHYLDVPAQKQQELELLAAHFPLIPHAINLSLGSAEGLDTDYLTKLANLIKRLNPPWWSEHICFTKAGGVDIGHLSPLPYTREAVDVVCRNIEQVRCYIDTPLILENITYMFAVPGGEMTEAEFLRQIVERSDCGLLLDV
;
A
#
# COMPACT_ATOMS: atom_id res chain seq x y z
N MET A 1 9.92 -1.84 -14.65
CA MET A 1 9.41 -0.45 -14.67
C MET A 1 10.46 0.57 -14.18
N SER A 2 10.44 1.84 -14.60
CA SER A 2 11.30 2.90 -14.01
C SER A 2 10.46 3.80 -13.09
N LEU A 3 10.67 3.70 -11.78
CA LEU A 3 9.98 4.52 -10.77
C LEU A 3 10.75 5.84 -10.57
N PRO A 4 10.08 7.01 -10.53
CA PRO A 4 10.75 8.28 -10.28
C PRO A 4 11.20 8.39 -8.82
N THR A 5 12.40 8.95 -8.60
CA THR A 5 12.86 9.36 -7.29
C THR A 5 12.13 10.64 -6.87
N LEU A 6 11.37 10.57 -5.77
CA LEU A 6 10.61 11.72 -5.27
C LEU A 6 11.41 12.57 -4.28
N GLY A 7 12.36 11.99 -3.53
CA GLY A 7 13.11 12.69 -2.49
C GLY A 7 12.69 12.23 -1.10
N VAL A 8 12.57 13.17 -0.16
CA VAL A 8 12.23 12.92 1.24
C VAL A 8 10.78 13.33 1.52
N GLY A 9 9.97 12.35 1.92
CA GLY A 9 8.57 12.56 2.27
C GLY A 9 8.31 12.40 3.76
N ILE A 10 7.09 12.76 4.16
CA ILE A 10 6.59 12.53 5.52
C ILE A 10 5.15 12.01 5.47
N GLY A 11 4.82 11.10 6.40
CA GLY A 11 3.44 10.66 6.59
C GLY A 11 2.57 11.80 7.12
N PHE A 12 1.47 12.09 6.43
CA PHE A 12 0.53 13.11 6.86
C PHE A 12 -0.13 12.72 8.19
N ARG A 13 -0.09 13.63 9.15
CA ARG A 13 -0.82 13.55 10.41
C ARG A 13 -1.46 14.89 10.70
N GLN A 14 -2.77 14.89 10.92
CA GLN A 14 -3.57 16.11 11.10
C GLN A 14 -3.01 17.09 12.15
N PRO A 15 -2.47 16.65 13.31
CA PRO A 15 -1.88 17.57 14.30
C PRO A 15 -0.71 18.42 13.78
N PHE A 16 0.03 17.94 12.77
CA PHE A 16 1.19 18.63 12.21
C PHE A 16 0.86 19.45 10.96
N ARG A 17 -0.41 19.55 10.56
CA ARG A 17 -0.81 20.22 9.32
C ARG A 17 -0.32 21.66 9.24
N SER A 18 -0.49 22.46 10.28
CA SER A 18 -0.08 23.88 10.24
C SER A 18 1.43 24.02 10.02
N GLU A 19 2.22 23.22 10.74
CA GLU A 19 3.68 23.22 10.64
C GLU A 19 4.15 22.77 9.25
N LEU A 20 3.50 21.74 8.70
CA LEU A 20 3.78 21.23 7.37
C LEU A 20 3.59 22.30 6.28
N PHE A 21 2.55 23.13 6.37
CA PHE A 21 2.33 24.21 5.41
C PHE A 21 3.33 25.38 5.61
N LEU A 22 3.77 25.65 6.84
CA LEU A 22 4.83 26.64 7.09
C LEU A 22 6.18 26.21 6.49
N HIS A 23 6.42 24.89 6.41
CA HIS A 23 7.67 24.30 5.95
C HIS A 23 7.52 23.48 4.65
N GLN A 24 6.53 23.80 3.81
CA GLN A 24 6.19 23.04 2.60
C GLN A 24 7.39 22.74 1.69
N GLN A 25 8.34 23.67 1.56
CA GLN A 25 9.52 23.54 0.69
C GLN A 25 10.57 22.53 1.22
N GLN A 26 10.38 21.97 2.41
CA GLN A 26 11.30 21.00 3.02
C GLN A 26 10.84 19.54 2.84
N VAL A 27 9.69 19.34 2.21
CA VAL A 27 9.04 18.03 2.06
C VAL A 27 8.70 17.82 0.59
N ASP A 28 9.25 16.78 -0.01
CA ASP A 28 9.06 16.52 -1.43
C ASP A 28 7.71 15.85 -1.75
N PHE A 29 7.19 15.04 -0.82
CA PHE A 29 5.87 14.40 -0.94
C PHE A 29 5.25 14.07 0.43
N LEU A 30 3.94 13.85 0.44
CA LEU A 30 3.23 13.33 1.61
C LEU A 30 2.74 11.92 1.36
N GLU A 31 2.98 11.03 2.31
CA GLU A 31 2.28 9.76 2.36
C GLU A 31 0.95 9.93 3.10
N ILE A 32 -0.12 9.37 2.54
CA ILE A 32 -1.44 9.31 3.18
C ILE A 32 -1.89 7.86 3.34
N VAL A 33 -2.54 7.55 4.45
CA VAL A 33 -3.25 6.27 4.60
C VAL A 33 -4.51 6.32 3.73
N ALA A 34 -4.60 5.44 2.74
CA ALA A 34 -5.66 5.46 1.74
C ALA A 34 -7.05 5.35 2.39
N GLU A 35 -7.19 4.45 3.38
CA GLU A 35 -8.41 4.18 4.14
C GLU A 35 -9.00 5.43 4.81
N HIS A 36 -8.15 6.38 5.21
CA HIS A 36 -8.60 7.64 5.82
C HIS A 36 -9.32 8.56 4.83
N TYR A 37 -9.36 8.22 3.54
CA TYR A 37 -9.96 9.00 2.46
C TYR A 37 -10.91 8.19 1.55
N LEU A 38 -11.26 6.96 1.94
CA LEU A 38 -12.32 6.16 1.30
C LEU A 38 -13.67 6.43 1.98
N ASP A 39 -14.72 6.69 1.19
CA ASP A 39 -16.10 6.95 1.68
C ASP A 39 -16.20 8.02 2.79
N VAL A 40 -15.41 9.08 2.67
CA VAL A 40 -15.27 10.09 3.72
C VAL A 40 -16.23 11.27 3.59
N PRO A 41 -16.57 11.94 4.71
CA PRO A 41 -17.38 13.15 4.69
C PRO A 41 -16.68 14.29 3.93
N ALA A 42 -17.47 15.29 3.50
CA ALA A 42 -16.99 16.44 2.72
C ALA A 42 -15.77 17.14 3.35
N GLN A 43 -15.70 17.23 4.68
CA GLN A 43 -14.56 17.83 5.39
C GLN A 43 -13.23 17.13 5.08
N LYS A 44 -13.22 15.80 4.99
CA LYS A 44 -12.02 15.02 4.64
C LYS A 44 -11.71 15.07 3.14
N GLN A 45 -12.73 15.23 2.30
CA GLN A 45 -12.53 15.47 0.87
C GLN A 45 -11.82 16.82 0.65
N GLN A 46 -12.27 17.88 1.34
CA GLN A 46 -11.62 19.19 1.33
C GLN A 46 -10.19 19.16 1.88
N GLU A 47 -9.94 18.36 2.92
CA GLU A 47 -8.57 18.13 3.42
C GLU A 47 -7.69 17.51 2.33
N LEU A 48 -8.16 16.47 1.66
CA LEU A 48 -7.42 15.82 0.59
C LEU A 48 -7.15 16.77 -0.59
N GLU A 49 -8.15 17.54 -1.01
CA GLU A 49 -8.02 18.55 -2.07
C GLU A 49 -6.98 19.62 -1.71
N LEU A 50 -7.01 20.10 -0.48
CA LEU A 50 -6.03 21.06 0.03
C LEU A 50 -4.61 20.49 0.01
N LEU A 51 -4.45 19.24 0.48
CA LEU A 51 -3.15 18.57 0.48
C LEU A 51 -2.64 18.33 -0.95
N ALA A 52 -3.48 17.82 -1.85
CA ALA A 52 -3.14 17.52 -3.24
C ALA A 52 -2.80 18.78 -4.05
N ALA A 53 -3.34 19.94 -3.66
CA ALA A 53 -3.00 21.22 -4.28
C ALA A 53 -1.60 21.73 -3.90
N HIS A 54 -0.99 21.22 -2.83
CA HIS A 54 0.27 21.74 -2.29
C HIS A 54 1.40 20.70 -2.29
N PHE A 55 1.06 19.41 -2.28
CA PHE A 55 2.02 18.32 -2.17
C PHE A 55 1.67 17.19 -3.15
N PRO A 56 2.66 16.53 -3.78
CA PRO A 56 2.47 15.19 -4.31
C PRO A 56 2.00 14.27 -3.17
N LEU A 57 0.86 13.60 -3.36
CA LEU A 57 0.33 12.65 -2.38
C LEU A 57 0.60 11.23 -2.85
N ILE A 58 1.16 10.42 -1.97
CA ILE A 58 1.42 8.99 -2.17
C ILE A 58 0.46 8.22 -1.28
N PRO A 59 -0.55 7.53 -1.85
CA PRO A 59 -1.40 6.64 -1.10
C PRO A 59 -0.63 5.40 -0.64
N HIS A 60 -0.77 5.09 0.64
CA HIS A 60 -0.36 3.83 1.24
C HIS A 60 -1.62 3.13 1.76
N ALA A 61 -1.94 1.98 1.16
CA ALA A 61 -3.08 1.14 1.54
C ALA A 61 -2.66 0.11 2.60
N ILE A 62 -3.62 -0.30 3.41
CA ILE A 62 -3.40 -1.21 4.55
C ILE A 62 -4.28 -2.47 4.43
N ASN A 63 -5.44 -2.35 3.78
CA ASN A 63 -6.52 -3.33 3.88
C ASN A 63 -6.77 -4.18 2.62
N LEU A 64 -5.93 -4.11 1.58
CA LEU A 64 -6.10 -5.00 0.42
C LEU A 64 -5.92 -6.47 0.78
N SER A 65 -5.09 -6.76 1.79
CA SER A 65 -4.80 -8.12 2.21
C SER A 65 -4.28 -8.99 1.07
N LEU A 66 -3.24 -8.51 0.35
CA LEU A 66 -2.68 -9.15 -0.86
C LEU A 66 -2.29 -10.62 -0.66
N GLY A 67 -1.96 -11.03 0.57
CA GLY A 67 -1.66 -12.40 0.95
C GLY A 67 -2.87 -13.30 1.24
N SER A 68 -4.10 -12.79 1.16
CA SER A 68 -5.28 -13.62 1.45
C SER A 68 -5.53 -14.64 0.35
N ALA A 69 -5.66 -15.90 0.76
CA ALA A 69 -6.02 -17.00 -0.14
C ALA A 69 -7.46 -16.87 -0.68
N GLU A 70 -8.33 -16.11 0.01
CA GLU A 70 -9.75 -15.93 -0.32
C GLU A 70 -9.99 -14.93 -1.47
N GLY A 71 -8.93 -14.26 -1.95
CA GLY A 71 -9.00 -13.23 -2.98
C GLY A 71 -9.21 -11.83 -2.40
N LEU A 72 -9.47 -10.86 -3.28
CA LEU A 72 -9.59 -9.45 -2.92
C LEU A 72 -11.05 -9.01 -2.78
N ASP A 73 -11.28 -8.10 -1.83
CA ASP A 73 -12.53 -7.35 -1.70
C ASP A 73 -12.65 -6.35 -2.87
N THR A 74 -13.52 -6.67 -3.84
CA THR A 74 -13.68 -5.87 -5.07
C THR A 74 -14.31 -4.51 -4.82
N ASP A 75 -15.11 -4.36 -3.77
CA ASP A 75 -15.74 -3.08 -3.42
C ASP A 75 -14.69 -2.13 -2.84
N TYR A 76 -13.85 -2.65 -1.92
CA TYR A 76 -12.69 -1.91 -1.42
C TYR A 76 -11.73 -1.56 -2.57
N LEU A 77 -11.38 -2.52 -3.42
CA LEU A 77 -10.46 -2.31 -4.55
C LEU A 77 -10.98 -1.22 -5.51
N THR A 78 -12.28 -1.18 -5.78
CA THR A 78 -12.91 -0.15 -6.62
C THR A 78 -12.77 1.25 -6.00
N LYS A 79 -12.98 1.37 -4.67
CA LYS A 79 -12.83 2.64 -3.95
C LYS A 79 -11.38 3.12 -3.95
N LEU A 80 -10.46 2.20 -3.69
CA LEU A 80 -9.02 2.47 -3.73
C LEU A 80 -8.56 2.92 -5.13
N ALA A 81 -9.03 2.23 -6.18
CA ALA A 81 -8.75 2.60 -7.57
C ALA A 81 -9.25 4.02 -7.90
N ASN A 82 -10.44 4.39 -7.45
CA ASN A 82 -10.97 5.73 -7.63
C ASN A 82 -10.13 6.79 -6.91
N LEU A 83 -9.66 6.51 -5.69
CA LEU A 83 -8.78 7.41 -4.94
C LEU A 83 -7.45 7.61 -5.67
N ILE A 84 -6.77 6.52 -6.04
CA ILE A 84 -5.47 6.57 -6.72
C ILE A 84 -5.60 7.27 -8.07
N LYS A 85 -6.64 6.97 -8.85
CA LYS A 85 -6.91 7.65 -10.12
C LYS A 85 -7.11 9.16 -9.93
N ARG A 86 -7.82 9.57 -8.88
CA ARG A 86 -8.05 10.99 -8.57
C ARG A 86 -6.75 11.72 -8.21
N LEU A 87 -5.87 11.06 -7.45
CA LEU A 87 -4.60 11.64 -7.02
C LEU A 87 -3.52 11.58 -8.10
N ASN A 88 -3.64 10.63 -9.04
CA ASN A 88 -2.69 10.38 -10.12
C ASN A 88 -1.22 10.37 -9.63
N PRO A 89 -0.89 9.58 -8.58
CA PRO A 89 0.44 9.59 -8.02
C PRO A 89 1.43 8.88 -8.95
N PRO A 90 2.74 9.13 -8.81
CA PRO A 90 3.76 8.40 -9.56
C PRO A 90 3.80 6.91 -9.21
N TRP A 91 3.36 6.55 -8.00
CA TRP A 91 3.23 5.20 -7.46
C TRP A 91 2.44 5.22 -6.14
N TRP A 92 2.01 4.06 -5.66
CA TRP A 92 1.33 3.87 -4.38
C TRP A 92 1.83 2.58 -3.72
N SER A 93 1.62 2.41 -2.42
CA SER A 93 2.14 1.26 -1.67
C SER A 93 1.06 0.45 -0.94
N GLU A 94 1.39 -0.83 -0.70
CA GLU A 94 0.61 -1.77 0.12
C GLU A 94 1.54 -2.86 0.67
N HIS A 95 1.14 -3.49 1.77
CA HIS A 95 1.91 -4.51 2.46
C HIS A 95 1.78 -5.90 1.83
N ILE A 96 2.88 -6.66 1.90
CA ILE A 96 2.91 -8.09 1.60
C ILE A 96 2.45 -8.85 2.85
N CYS A 97 1.15 -8.83 3.12
CA CYS A 97 0.54 -9.47 4.28
C CYS A 97 -0.89 -9.92 3.99
N PHE A 98 -1.53 -10.56 4.97
CA PHE A 98 -2.98 -10.64 5.01
C PHE A 98 -3.54 -9.93 6.24
N THR A 99 -4.70 -9.31 6.11
CA THR A 99 -5.45 -8.67 7.20
C THR A 99 -6.80 -9.35 7.42
N LYS A 100 -7.20 -10.27 6.53
CA LYS A 100 -8.46 -11.02 6.60
C LYS A 100 -8.26 -12.49 6.24
N ALA A 101 -8.89 -13.39 6.99
CA ALA A 101 -8.94 -14.82 6.70
C ALA A 101 -10.15 -15.48 7.36
N GLY A 102 -10.77 -16.46 6.69
CA GLY A 102 -11.95 -17.16 7.19
C GLY A 102 -13.17 -16.26 7.37
N GLY A 103 -13.30 -15.21 6.56
CA GLY A 103 -14.31 -14.17 6.73
C GLY A 103 -14.14 -13.28 7.99
N VAL A 104 -12.98 -13.35 8.67
CA VAL A 104 -12.67 -12.55 9.86
C VAL A 104 -11.64 -11.48 9.51
N ASP A 105 -11.92 -10.25 9.93
CA ASP A 105 -10.93 -9.17 9.97
C ASP A 105 -10.03 -9.33 11.19
N ILE A 106 -8.73 -9.41 10.96
CA ILE A 106 -7.72 -9.65 11.99
C ILE A 106 -7.35 -8.34 12.70
N GLY A 107 -7.63 -7.18 12.07
CA GLY A 107 -7.32 -5.87 12.61
C GLY A 107 -5.81 -5.57 12.70
N HIS A 108 -4.97 -6.40 12.09
CA HIS A 108 -3.52 -6.24 12.06
C HIS A 108 -2.90 -6.92 10.83
N LEU A 109 -1.71 -6.47 10.44
CA LEU A 109 -0.91 -7.08 9.38
C LEU A 109 -0.41 -8.45 9.83
N SER A 110 -0.84 -9.51 9.17
CA SER A 110 -0.44 -10.88 9.52
C SER A 110 0.61 -11.40 8.53
N PRO A 111 1.73 -11.97 9.02
CA PRO A 111 2.79 -12.47 8.16
C PRO A 111 2.35 -13.72 7.41
N LEU A 112 2.87 -13.90 6.19
CA LEU A 112 2.65 -15.10 5.39
C LEU A 112 3.69 -16.17 5.74
N PRO A 113 3.34 -17.47 5.66
CA PRO A 113 4.37 -18.50 5.54
C PRO A 113 5.10 -18.30 4.21
N TYR A 114 6.44 -18.26 4.24
CA TYR A 114 7.25 -18.06 3.04
C TYR A 114 7.32 -19.34 2.19
N THR A 115 6.19 -19.70 1.59
CA THR A 115 6.00 -20.86 0.71
C THR A 115 5.83 -20.41 -0.73
N ARG A 116 6.05 -21.32 -1.68
CA ARG A 116 5.73 -21.06 -3.10
C ARG A 116 4.25 -20.76 -3.31
N GLU A 117 3.37 -21.44 -2.57
CA GLU A 117 1.92 -21.20 -2.61
C GLU A 117 1.57 -19.76 -2.21
N ALA A 118 2.18 -19.23 -1.15
CA ALA A 118 1.95 -17.85 -0.73
C ALA A 118 2.44 -16.85 -1.78
N VAL A 119 3.57 -17.11 -2.46
CA VAL A 119 4.02 -16.30 -3.60
C VAL A 119 2.97 -16.33 -4.72
N ASP A 120 2.42 -17.50 -5.06
CA ASP A 120 1.40 -17.64 -6.10
C ASP A 120 0.12 -16.85 -5.75
N VAL A 121 -0.32 -16.91 -4.49
CA VAL A 121 -1.49 -16.16 -4.01
C VAL A 121 -1.26 -14.65 -4.13
N VAL A 122 -0.12 -14.14 -3.66
CA VAL A 122 0.20 -12.72 -3.72
C VAL A 122 0.28 -12.25 -5.18
N CYS A 123 0.99 -12.98 -6.05
CA CYS A 123 1.12 -12.62 -7.46
C CYS A 123 -0.24 -12.57 -8.17
N ARG A 124 -1.10 -13.59 -7.95
CA ARG A 124 -2.46 -13.63 -8.50
C ARG A 124 -3.29 -12.43 -8.04
N ASN A 125 -3.22 -12.08 -6.76
CA ASN A 125 -3.95 -10.94 -6.22
C ASN A 125 -3.41 -9.62 -6.79
N ILE A 126 -2.10 -9.47 -6.98
CA ILE A 126 -1.50 -8.30 -7.66
C ILE A 126 -1.97 -8.20 -9.13
N GLU A 127 -2.05 -9.33 -9.85
CA GLU A 127 -2.60 -9.35 -11.22
C GLU A 127 -4.04 -8.82 -11.24
N GLN A 128 -4.87 -9.19 -10.26
CA GLN A 128 -6.21 -8.64 -10.12
C GLN A 128 -6.19 -7.13 -9.83
N VAL A 129 -5.32 -6.65 -8.92
CA VAL A 129 -5.18 -5.21 -8.64
C VAL A 129 -4.88 -4.40 -9.90
N ARG A 130 -4.00 -4.93 -10.77
CA ARG A 130 -3.60 -4.28 -12.03
C ARG A 130 -4.75 -4.13 -13.03
N CYS A 131 -5.80 -4.95 -12.92
CA CYS A 131 -6.99 -4.75 -13.74
C CYS A 131 -7.81 -3.51 -13.31
N TYR A 132 -7.56 -2.97 -12.13
CA TYR A 132 -8.29 -1.81 -11.57
C TYR A 132 -7.42 -0.55 -11.49
N ILE A 133 -6.11 -0.71 -11.31
CA ILE A 133 -5.19 0.38 -10.99
C ILE A 133 -3.99 0.31 -11.93
N ASP A 134 -3.93 1.23 -12.89
CA ASP A 134 -2.81 1.36 -13.83
C ASP A 134 -1.56 1.99 -13.20
N THR A 135 -1.73 2.70 -12.07
CA THR A 135 -0.65 3.36 -11.35
C THR A 135 0.28 2.34 -10.70
N PRO A 136 1.62 2.54 -10.75
CA PRO A 136 2.58 1.56 -10.26
C PRO A 136 2.36 1.22 -8.78
N LEU A 137 2.29 -0.09 -8.48
CA LEU A 137 2.26 -0.61 -7.11
C LEU A 137 3.69 -0.88 -6.62
N ILE A 138 3.98 -0.39 -5.42
CA ILE A 138 5.18 -0.69 -4.64
C ILE A 138 4.76 -1.53 -3.43
N LEU A 139 5.45 -2.65 -3.21
CA LEU A 139 5.12 -3.58 -2.14
C LEU A 139 5.99 -3.36 -0.92
N GLU A 140 5.41 -3.45 0.28
CA GLU A 140 6.11 -3.21 1.54
C GLU A 140 6.26 -4.48 2.38
N ASN A 141 7.45 -4.69 2.95
CA ASN A 141 7.68 -5.74 3.95
C ASN A 141 7.07 -5.32 5.30
N ILE A 142 6.59 -6.28 6.08
CA ILE A 142 6.01 -6.00 7.40
C ILE A 142 6.95 -6.42 8.52
N THR A 143 6.80 -5.79 9.68
CA THR A 143 7.36 -6.32 10.92
C THR A 143 6.47 -7.42 11.48
N TYR A 144 7.07 -8.50 11.98
CA TYR A 144 6.36 -9.59 12.63
C TYR A 144 7.17 -10.19 13.78
N MET A 145 6.48 -10.71 14.79
CA MET A 145 7.11 -11.19 16.03
C MET A 145 7.58 -12.65 15.99
N PHE A 146 7.10 -13.42 14.99
CA PHE A 146 7.42 -14.84 14.85
C PHE A 146 7.39 -15.25 13.39
N ALA A 147 8.28 -16.17 13.01
CA ALA A 147 8.21 -16.80 11.70
C ALA A 147 7.01 -17.76 11.66
N VAL A 148 6.16 -17.62 10.65
CA VAL A 148 5.06 -18.57 10.43
C VAL A 148 5.65 -19.93 10.05
N PRO A 149 5.30 -21.03 10.75
CA PRO A 149 5.82 -22.36 10.44
C PRO A 149 5.50 -22.79 9.00
N GLY A 150 6.37 -23.63 8.44
CA GLY A 150 6.20 -24.18 7.09
C GLY A 150 6.86 -23.38 5.98
N GLY A 151 7.64 -22.34 6.29
CA GLY A 151 8.42 -21.61 5.29
C GLY A 151 9.43 -22.49 4.54
N GLU A 152 9.52 -22.29 3.23
CA GLU A 152 10.37 -23.02 2.29
C GLU A 152 11.57 -22.19 1.83
N MET A 153 11.57 -20.88 2.11
CA MET A 153 12.56 -19.91 1.64
C MET A 153 12.75 -18.79 2.68
N THR A 154 13.81 -17.99 2.52
CA THR A 154 14.03 -16.80 3.36
C THR A 154 13.06 -15.67 2.97
N GLU A 155 12.92 -14.67 3.84
CA GLU A 155 12.17 -13.45 3.52
C GLU A 155 12.70 -12.77 2.25
N ALA A 156 14.02 -12.61 2.15
CA ALA A 156 14.64 -11.99 0.96
C ALA A 156 14.32 -12.78 -0.32
N GLU A 157 14.29 -14.12 -0.26
CA GLU A 157 13.90 -14.96 -1.40
C GLU A 157 12.41 -14.85 -1.72
N PHE A 158 11.56 -14.74 -0.70
CA PHE A 158 10.11 -14.56 -0.83
C PHE A 158 9.78 -13.22 -1.49
N LEU A 159 10.33 -12.12 -0.97
CA LEU A 159 10.17 -10.78 -1.51
C LEU A 159 10.68 -10.67 -2.95
N ARG A 160 11.87 -11.22 -3.22
CA ARG A 160 12.44 -11.24 -4.57
C ARG A 160 11.52 -11.94 -5.56
N GLN A 161 11.01 -13.13 -5.21
CA GLN A 161 10.13 -13.89 -6.09
C GLN A 161 8.82 -13.16 -6.41
N ILE A 162 8.23 -12.47 -5.43
CA ILE A 162 7.02 -11.67 -5.66
C ILE A 162 7.35 -10.52 -6.63
N VAL A 163 8.37 -9.71 -6.31
CA VAL A 163 8.75 -8.54 -7.12
C VAL A 163 9.11 -8.91 -8.56
N GLU A 164 9.89 -9.98 -8.76
CA GLU A 164 10.29 -10.45 -10.10
C GLU A 164 9.11 -10.94 -10.93
N ARG A 165 8.16 -11.65 -10.31
CA ARG A 165 6.98 -12.20 -11.01
C ARG A 165 5.91 -11.16 -11.25
N SER A 166 5.80 -10.19 -10.35
CA SER A 166 4.72 -9.22 -10.34
C SER A 166 5.12 -7.87 -10.92
N ASP A 167 6.35 -7.63 -11.42
CA ASP A 167 6.85 -6.32 -11.93
C ASP A 167 6.38 -5.12 -11.07
N CYS A 168 6.45 -5.27 -9.75
CA CYS A 168 6.14 -4.24 -8.77
C CYS A 168 7.43 -3.58 -8.24
N GLY A 169 7.31 -2.41 -7.64
CA GLY A 169 8.38 -1.87 -6.80
C GLY A 169 8.46 -2.56 -5.45
N LEU A 170 9.54 -2.32 -4.70
CA LEU A 170 9.68 -2.69 -3.29
C LEU A 170 9.93 -1.43 -2.45
N LEU A 171 9.11 -1.20 -1.43
CA LEU A 171 9.32 -0.27 -0.34
C LEU A 171 9.94 -1.10 0.77
N LEU A 172 11.20 -0.81 1.09
CA LEU A 172 11.91 -1.50 2.15
C LEU A 172 11.79 -0.67 3.43
N ASP A 173 11.00 -1.16 4.38
CA ASP A 173 10.95 -0.63 5.75
C ASP A 173 12.09 -1.27 6.56
N VAL A 174 12.93 -0.44 7.20
CA VAL A 174 14.29 -0.76 7.70
C VAL A 174 14.36 -0.74 9.22
#